data_AF-A0A1V5UKU7-F1
#
_entry.id   AF-A0A1V5UKU7-F1
#
_cell.length_a   1.000
_cell.length_b   1.000
_cell.length_c   1.000
_cell.angle_alpha   90.00
_cell.angle_beta   90.00
_cell.angle_gamma   90.00
#
_symmetry.space_group_name_H-M   'P 1'
#
loop_
_entity.id
_entity.type
_entity.pdbx_description
1 polymer ?
#
loop_
_entity_poly.entity_id
_entity_poly.type
_entity_poly.pdbx_seq_one_letter_code
_entity_poly.pdbx_strand_id
1 'polypeptide(L)'
;MIDKLTKLFNDGDIETVIALSKNSNDPKVQFFYLAALRYLGEFEIALSFISEQQMKLYNEDAPRLIEWHIDILLELDYLDQALNTLKMYEDFPYFSLETNELIASLGEKVQHKRKLKTMQKNFDLYEIERRLFSRSAELAYSALNYINNNYHEAYVPILKKALLDAPDENTKSLVVFALKNKNFNEVVQVNKFGKLVKCNPALAPDPFATKAWEALSNKMIAISNDDEDMNFGSVASSLMLGHAIYLYPIIYANNDIDGLASAYHFMTLRALGRGRNLIDFANEFNYDLNKIEATLNKYHFDYFRK
;
A
#
# COMPACT_ATOMS: atom_id res chain seq x y z
N MET A 1 46.87 -17.70 3.39
CA MET A 1 45.71 -18.30 4.10
C MET A 1 44.40 -17.69 3.62
N ILE A 2 44.31 -16.35 3.58
CA ILE A 2 43.13 -15.61 3.09
C ILE A 2 42.69 -16.07 1.68
N ASP A 3 43.60 -16.12 0.70
CA ASP A 3 43.24 -16.53 -0.68
C ASP A 3 42.63 -17.94 -0.76
N LYS A 4 43.07 -18.84 0.12
CA LYS A 4 42.51 -20.20 0.23
C LYS A 4 41.09 -20.15 0.80
N LEU A 5 40.84 -19.34 1.84
CA LEU A 5 39.50 -19.17 2.42
C LEU A 5 38.54 -18.49 1.45
N THR A 6 38.99 -17.48 0.70
CA THR A 6 38.20 -16.83 -0.35
C THR A 6 37.77 -17.84 -1.41
N LYS A 7 38.70 -18.68 -1.88
CA LYS A 7 38.39 -19.70 -2.87
C LYS A 7 37.38 -20.72 -2.33
N LEU A 8 37.62 -21.26 -1.14
CA LEU A 8 36.72 -22.24 -0.51
C LEU A 8 35.31 -21.68 -0.29
N PHE A 9 35.20 -20.42 0.14
CA PHE A 9 33.91 -19.76 0.32
C PHE A 9 33.16 -19.60 -1.01
N ASN A 10 33.85 -19.16 -2.06
CA ASN A 10 33.27 -19.01 -3.40
C ASN A 10 32.88 -20.34 -4.04
N ASP A 11 33.64 -21.41 -3.77
CA ASP A 11 33.36 -22.76 -4.25
C ASP A 11 32.23 -23.45 -3.43
N GLY A 12 31.72 -22.80 -2.37
CA GLY A 12 30.62 -23.30 -1.54
C GLY A 12 31.04 -24.33 -0.48
N ASP A 13 32.33 -24.53 -0.25
CA ASP A 13 32.87 -25.45 0.76
C ASP A 13 32.89 -24.79 2.15
N ILE A 14 31.69 -24.47 2.65
CA ILE A 14 31.50 -23.65 3.86
C ILE A 14 31.95 -24.38 5.13
N GLU A 15 31.80 -25.70 5.20
CA GLU A 15 32.25 -26.51 6.34
C GLU A 15 33.78 -26.42 6.51
N THR A 16 34.53 -26.49 5.42
CA THR A 16 35.99 -26.34 5.46
C THR A 16 36.40 -24.92 5.83
N VAL A 17 35.66 -23.90 5.36
CA VAL A 17 35.87 -22.50 5.79
C VAL A 17 35.71 -22.38 7.30
N ILE A 18 34.65 -22.95 7.88
CA ILE A 18 34.42 -22.93 9.34
C ILE A 18 35.55 -23.63 10.09
N ALA A 19 35.93 -24.84 9.66
CA ALA A 19 36.96 -25.63 10.31
C ALA A 19 38.31 -24.89 10.37
N LEU A 20 38.64 -24.13 9.32
CA LEU A 20 39.88 -23.38 9.22
C LEU A 20 39.85 -22.00 9.92
N SER A 21 38.66 -21.44 10.15
CA SER A 21 38.51 -20.05 10.62
C SER A 21 38.05 -19.91 12.08
N LYS A 22 37.30 -20.88 12.63
CA LYS A 22 36.63 -20.80 13.94
C LYS A 22 37.53 -20.40 15.12
N ASN A 23 38.77 -20.89 15.16
CA ASN A 23 39.70 -20.66 16.26
C ASN A 23 40.83 -19.68 15.91
N SER A 24 40.69 -18.95 14.80
CA SER A 24 41.70 -17.98 14.40
C SER A 24 41.66 -16.73 15.29
N ASN A 25 42.83 -16.20 15.61
CA ASN A 25 42.99 -14.90 16.27
C ASN A 25 43.16 -13.74 15.26
N ASP A 26 43.27 -14.04 13.96
CA ASP A 26 43.38 -13.04 12.90
C ASP A 26 41.98 -12.51 12.53
N PRO A 27 41.67 -11.21 12.75
CA PRO A 27 40.37 -10.61 12.46
C PRO A 27 39.91 -10.80 11.01
N LYS A 28 40.82 -10.83 10.03
CA LYS A 28 40.48 -11.07 8.63
C LYS A 28 39.95 -12.47 8.42
N VAL A 29 40.53 -13.46 9.10
CA VAL A 29 40.06 -14.85 9.08
C VAL A 29 38.75 -15.00 9.85
N GLN A 30 38.58 -14.25 10.94
CA GLN A 30 37.34 -14.23 11.71
C GLN A 30 36.14 -13.71 10.91
N PHE A 31 36.35 -12.76 9.98
CA PHE A 31 35.29 -12.36 9.04
C PHE A 31 34.86 -13.50 8.10
N PHE A 32 35.76 -14.41 7.70
CA PHE A 32 35.34 -15.61 6.94
C PHE A 32 34.50 -16.56 7.78
N TYR A 33 34.82 -16.70 9.07
CA TYR A 33 33.98 -17.47 9.99
C TYR A 33 32.58 -16.88 10.08
N LEU A 34 32.49 -15.55 10.26
CA LEU A 34 31.22 -14.84 10.35
C LEU A 34 30.41 -14.92 9.04
N ALA A 35 31.07 -14.80 7.88
CA ALA A 35 30.44 -14.98 6.57
C ALA A 35 29.88 -16.39 6.40
N ALA A 36 30.61 -17.41 6.83
CA ALA A 36 30.17 -18.80 6.78
C ALA A 36 28.94 -19.05 7.68
N LEU A 37 28.92 -18.52 8.91
CA LEU A 37 27.77 -18.62 9.79
C LEU A 37 26.52 -17.95 9.20
N ARG A 38 26.68 -16.75 8.62
CA ARG A 38 25.59 -16.05 7.92
C ARG A 38 25.07 -16.85 6.73
N TYR A 39 25.96 -17.45 5.95
CA TYR A 39 25.59 -18.28 4.80
C TYR A 39 24.76 -19.50 5.22
N LEU A 40 25.09 -20.12 6.35
CA LEU A 40 24.36 -21.28 6.90
C LEU A 40 23.06 -20.89 7.65
N GLY A 41 22.82 -19.60 7.89
CA GLY A 41 21.68 -19.13 8.70
C GLY A 41 21.86 -19.31 10.21
N GLU A 42 23.08 -19.58 10.68
CA GLU A 42 23.43 -19.77 12.09
C GLU A 42 23.59 -18.43 12.82
N PHE A 43 22.54 -17.62 12.76
CA PHE A 43 22.54 -16.21 13.16
C PHE A 43 22.78 -15.98 14.65
N GLU A 44 22.25 -16.83 15.53
CA GLU A 44 22.45 -16.72 16.99
C GLU A 44 23.92 -16.99 17.38
N ILE A 45 24.56 -17.95 16.70
CA ILE A 45 25.99 -18.23 16.87
C ILE A 45 26.82 -17.05 16.35
N ALA A 46 26.42 -16.47 15.22
CA ALA A 46 27.07 -15.30 14.65
C ALA A 46 26.99 -14.08 15.59
N LEU A 47 25.84 -13.82 16.22
CA LEU A 47 25.69 -12.74 17.22
C LEU A 47 26.59 -12.98 18.44
N SER A 48 26.59 -14.19 18.96
CA SER A 48 27.44 -14.55 20.11
C SER A 48 28.91 -14.31 19.79
N PHE A 49 29.35 -14.72 18.59
CA PHE A 49 30.71 -14.49 18.12
C PHE A 49 31.06 -13.00 17.97
N ILE A 50 30.14 -12.20 17.40
CA ILE A 50 30.31 -10.74 17.30
C ILE A 50 30.47 -10.14 18.71
N SER A 51 29.65 -10.53 19.68
CA SER A 51 29.73 -10.03 21.04
C SER A 51 31.09 -10.32 21.71
N GLU A 52 31.69 -11.47 21.42
CA GLU A 52 32.99 -11.85 21.99
C GLU A 52 34.19 -11.16 21.32
N GLN A 53 34.11 -10.89 20.01
CA GLN A 53 35.23 -10.35 19.22
C GLN A 53 35.00 -8.92 18.73
N GLN A 54 33.97 -8.23 19.23
CA GLN A 54 33.44 -6.98 18.69
C GLN A 54 34.53 -5.94 18.40
N MET A 55 35.36 -5.61 19.39
CA MET A 55 36.39 -4.58 19.24
C MET A 55 37.48 -4.97 18.24
N LYS A 56 37.81 -6.26 18.14
CA LYS A 56 38.83 -6.74 17.19
C LYS A 56 38.32 -6.63 15.75
N LEU A 57 37.07 -7.07 15.52
CA LEU A 57 36.42 -6.98 14.22
C LEU A 57 36.19 -5.52 13.81
N TYR A 58 35.80 -4.68 14.78
CA TYR A 58 35.55 -3.25 14.54
C TYR A 58 36.83 -2.53 14.10
N ASN A 59 37.95 -2.79 14.78
CA ASN A 59 39.24 -2.18 14.44
C ASN A 59 39.80 -2.64 13.09
N GLU A 60 39.38 -3.82 12.60
CA GLU A 60 39.78 -4.35 11.30
C GLU A 60 38.94 -3.78 10.16
N ASP A 61 37.61 -3.86 10.26
CA ASP A 61 36.67 -3.39 9.23
C ASP A 61 35.32 -3.03 9.88
N ALA A 62 35.23 -1.80 10.41
CA ALA A 62 34.03 -1.30 11.08
C ALA A 62 32.78 -1.30 10.17
N PRO A 63 32.82 -0.77 8.92
CA PRO A 63 31.65 -0.79 8.04
C PRO A 63 31.07 -2.19 7.84
N ARG A 64 31.93 -3.17 7.54
CA ARG A 64 31.50 -4.57 7.34
C ARG A 64 30.91 -5.18 8.60
N LEU A 65 31.54 -4.94 9.76
CA LEU A 65 31.01 -5.44 11.03
C LEU A 65 29.61 -4.89 11.31
N ILE A 66 29.44 -3.57 11.20
CA ILE A 66 28.17 -2.89 11.50
C ILE A 66 27.07 -3.40 10.57
N GLU A 67 27.33 -3.41 9.26
CA GLU A 67 26.38 -3.92 8.26
C GLU A 67 25.94 -5.35 8.60
N TRP A 68 26.90 -6.25 8.84
CA TRP A 68 26.59 -7.65 9.09
C TRP A 68 25.90 -7.87 10.42
N HIS A 69 26.27 -7.14 11.47
CA HIS A 69 25.62 -7.23 12.77
C HIS A 69 24.15 -6.81 12.67
N ILE A 70 23.87 -5.70 11.98
CA ILE A 70 22.49 -5.23 11.79
C ILE A 70 21.69 -6.18 10.88
N ASP A 71 22.27 -6.67 9.80
CA ASP A 71 21.61 -7.66 8.94
C ASP A 71 21.22 -8.92 9.73
N ILE A 72 22.11 -9.44 10.58
CA ILE A 72 21.82 -10.60 11.42
C ILE A 72 20.66 -10.30 12.39
N LEU A 73 20.66 -9.14 13.04
CA LEU A 73 19.56 -8.73 13.94
C LEU A 73 18.25 -8.54 13.18
N LEU A 74 18.30 -8.10 11.92
CA LEU A 74 17.13 -8.03 11.06
C LEU A 74 16.62 -9.41 10.69
N GLU A 75 17.47 -10.37 10.34
CA GLU A 75 17.08 -11.75 10.03
C GLU A 75 16.42 -12.46 11.22
N LEU A 76 16.91 -12.20 12.43
CA LEU A 76 16.31 -12.68 13.69
C LEU A 76 15.08 -11.87 14.14
N ASP A 77 14.71 -10.81 13.42
CA ASP A 77 13.60 -9.91 13.71
C ASP A 77 13.70 -9.18 15.08
N TYR A 78 14.93 -9.01 15.58
CA TYR A 78 15.29 -8.28 16.81
C TYR A 78 15.44 -6.77 16.54
N LEU A 79 14.36 -6.14 16.07
CA LEU A 79 14.39 -4.76 15.56
C LEU A 79 14.79 -3.70 16.61
N ASP A 80 14.32 -3.83 17.85
CA ASP A 80 14.68 -2.88 18.92
C ASP A 80 16.16 -3.03 19.30
N GLN A 81 16.68 -4.25 19.29
CA GLN A 81 18.10 -4.51 19.51
C GLN A 81 18.94 -3.93 18.37
N ALA A 82 18.51 -4.06 17.11
CA ALA A 82 19.18 -3.43 15.96
C ALA A 82 19.32 -1.91 16.11
N LEU A 83 18.27 -1.22 16.55
CA LEU A 83 18.33 0.24 16.80
C LEU A 83 19.26 0.60 17.96
N ASN A 84 19.27 -0.20 19.02
CA ASN A 84 20.17 0.02 20.15
C ASN A 84 21.63 -0.24 19.77
N THR A 85 21.89 -1.27 18.95
CA THR A 85 23.20 -1.59 18.40
C THR A 85 23.72 -0.47 17.50
N LEU A 86 22.88 0.12 16.64
CA LEU A 86 23.27 1.27 15.82
C LEU A 86 23.71 2.47 16.68
N LYS A 87 22.92 2.82 17.70
CA LYS A 87 23.27 3.90 18.64
C LYS A 87 24.58 3.62 19.38
N MET A 88 24.78 2.38 19.81
CA MET A 88 26.03 1.98 20.45
C MET A 88 27.24 2.18 19.51
N TYR A 89 27.11 1.92 18.21
CA TYR A 89 28.18 2.20 17.25
C TYR A 89 28.39 3.69 16.97
N GLU A 90 27.37 4.54 17.11
CA GLU A 90 27.53 6.01 17.05
C GLU A 90 28.46 6.52 18.15
N ASP A 91 28.49 5.85 19.31
CA ASP A 91 29.31 6.22 20.45
C ASP A 91 30.77 5.70 20.39
N PHE A 92 31.16 4.96 19.33
CA PHE A 92 32.50 4.37 19.23
C PHE A 92 33.58 5.41 18.81
N PRO A 93 34.82 5.27 19.31
CA PRO A 93 35.86 6.30 19.20
C PRO A 93 36.48 6.50 17.80
N TYR A 94 36.26 5.59 16.85
CA TYR A 94 36.71 5.74 15.45
C TYR A 94 35.53 6.02 14.56
N PHE A 95 35.41 7.26 14.12
CA PHE A 95 34.22 7.81 13.48
C PHE A 95 34.59 8.34 12.09
N SER A 96 34.41 7.53 11.05
CA SER A 96 34.55 7.96 9.66
C SER A 96 33.22 8.46 9.11
N LEU A 97 33.24 9.39 8.15
CA LEU A 97 32.03 9.86 7.47
C LEU A 97 31.24 8.70 6.83
N GLU A 98 31.96 7.76 6.22
CA GLU A 98 31.40 6.54 5.62
C GLU A 98 30.62 5.70 6.64
N THR A 99 31.13 5.58 7.87
CA THR A 99 30.44 4.83 8.93
C THR A 99 29.15 5.53 9.37
N ASN A 100 29.11 6.86 9.37
CA ASN A 100 27.89 7.61 9.70
C ASN A 100 26.79 7.47 8.67
N GLU A 101 27.15 7.60 7.40
CA GLU A 101 26.22 7.42 6.30
C GLU A 101 25.66 6.00 6.30
N LEU A 102 26.50 5.00 6.58
CA LEU A 102 26.09 3.62 6.74
C LEU A 102 25.11 3.44 7.92
N ILE A 103 25.44 3.95 9.11
CA ILE A 103 24.57 3.87 10.30
C ILE A 103 23.21 4.51 10.03
N ALA A 104 23.18 5.69 9.40
CA ALA A 104 21.93 6.37 9.04
C ALA A 104 21.08 5.53 8.08
N SER A 105 21.69 5.03 7.00
CA SER A 105 21.03 4.16 6.00
C SER A 105 20.47 2.88 6.63
N LEU A 106 21.24 2.23 7.50
CA LEU A 106 20.80 1.04 8.24
C LEU A 106 19.67 1.38 9.23
N GLY A 107 19.71 2.56 9.87
CA GLY A 107 18.64 3.06 10.72
C GLY A 107 17.32 3.18 9.96
N GLU A 108 17.34 3.75 8.75
CA GLU A 108 16.17 3.82 7.88
C GLU A 108 15.65 2.43 7.50
N LYS A 109 16.54 1.49 7.15
CA LYS A 109 16.21 0.09 6.84
C LYS A 109 15.48 -0.60 8.01
N VAL A 110 15.99 -0.45 9.24
CA VAL A 110 15.38 -1.03 10.45
C VAL A 110 14.00 -0.41 10.72
N GLN A 111 13.88 0.92 10.60
CA GLN A 111 12.60 1.63 10.78
C GLN A 111 11.56 1.22 9.74
N HIS A 112 11.98 1.02 8.48
CA HIS A 112 11.10 0.51 7.43
C HIS A 112 10.59 -0.90 7.77
N LYS A 113 11.47 -1.84 8.16
CA LYS A 113 11.06 -3.18 8.58
C LYS A 113 10.13 -3.16 9.80
N ARG A 114 10.36 -2.26 10.76
CA ARG A 114 9.49 -2.06 11.93
C ARG A 114 8.11 -1.54 11.57
N LYS A 115 8.01 -0.63 10.60
CA LYS A 115 6.71 -0.17 10.07
C LYS A 115 5.96 -1.32 9.42
N LEU A 116 6.62 -2.14 8.62
CA LEU A 116 6.04 -3.35 8.01
C LEU A 116 5.56 -4.35 9.06
N LYS A 117 6.36 -4.63 10.11
CA LYS A 117 5.97 -5.50 11.23
C LYS A 117 4.78 -4.95 12.01
N THR A 118 4.72 -3.64 12.21
CA THR A 118 3.58 -2.99 12.88
C THR A 118 2.30 -3.06 12.02
N MET A 119 2.45 -3.02 10.69
CA MET A 119 1.35 -3.27 9.74
C MET A 119 0.91 -4.74 9.72
N GLN A 120 1.77 -5.68 10.15
CA GLN A 120 1.47 -7.10 10.37
C GLN A 120 0.89 -7.40 11.77
N LYS A 121 0.11 -6.49 12.38
CA LYS A 121 -0.81 -6.94 13.45
C LYS A 121 -1.82 -7.89 12.81
N ASN A 122 -1.75 -9.18 13.13
CA ASN A 122 -2.77 -10.13 12.72
C ASN A 122 -4.11 -9.67 13.28
N PHE A 123 -5.00 -9.21 12.41
CA PHE A 123 -6.36 -8.90 12.82
C PHE A 123 -7.11 -10.23 12.96
N ASP A 124 -7.64 -10.48 14.15
CA ASP A 124 -8.64 -11.52 14.30
C ASP A 124 -9.94 -11.11 13.58
N LEU A 125 -10.87 -12.07 13.44
CA LEU A 125 -12.14 -11.85 12.76
C LEU A 125 -12.95 -10.70 13.40
N TYR A 126 -12.86 -10.56 14.72
CA TYR A 126 -13.57 -9.52 15.46
C TYR A 126 -13.02 -8.12 15.14
N GLU A 127 -11.70 -7.97 15.08
CA GLU A 127 -11.05 -6.71 14.75
C GLU A 127 -11.30 -6.30 13.30
N ILE A 128 -11.31 -7.27 12.37
CA ILE A 128 -11.70 -7.04 10.98
C ILE A 128 -13.13 -6.52 10.91
N GLU A 129 -14.07 -7.20 11.58
CA GLU A 129 -15.47 -6.80 11.62
C GLU A 129 -15.61 -5.39 12.20
N ARG A 130 -15.06 -5.14 13.40
CA ARG A 130 -15.10 -3.84 14.07
C ARG A 130 -14.63 -2.69 13.18
N ARG A 131 -13.57 -2.91 12.40
CA ARG A 131 -13.00 -1.91 11.49
C ARG A 131 -13.86 -1.68 10.26
N LEU A 132 -14.40 -2.73 9.64
CA LEU A 132 -15.29 -2.62 8.47
C LEU A 132 -16.59 -1.87 8.78
N PHE A 133 -17.10 -2.02 10.01
CA PHE A 133 -18.30 -1.33 10.49
C PHE A 133 -18.01 0.01 11.17
N SER A 134 -16.74 0.45 11.17
CA SER A 134 -16.36 1.75 11.70
C SER A 134 -16.85 2.88 10.80
N ARG A 135 -17.11 4.05 11.38
CA ARG A 135 -17.35 5.29 10.63
C ARG A 135 -16.05 5.92 10.10
N SER A 136 -14.89 5.45 10.56
CA SER A 136 -13.59 5.90 10.06
C SER A 136 -13.24 5.17 8.77
N ALA A 137 -13.16 5.92 7.66
CA ALA A 137 -12.75 5.40 6.36
C ALA A 137 -11.34 4.77 6.41
N GLU A 138 -10.42 5.35 7.18
CA GLU A 138 -9.07 4.81 7.36
C GLU A 138 -9.08 3.43 8.02
N LEU A 139 -9.92 3.23 9.04
CA LEU A 139 -10.06 1.94 9.70
C LEU A 139 -10.66 0.89 8.75
N ALA A 140 -11.73 1.24 8.03
CA ALA A 140 -12.33 0.34 7.04
C ALA A 140 -11.32 -0.04 5.93
N TYR A 141 -10.59 0.95 5.40
CA TYR A 141 -9.55 0.72 4.39
C TYR A 141 -8.42 -0.17 4.93
N SER A 142 -7.99 0.04 6.19
CA SER A 142 -6.97 -0.79 6.81
C SER A 142 -7.37 -2.27 6.90
N ALA A 143 -8.65 -2.54 7.23
CA ALA A 143 -9.17 -3.90 7.29
C ALA A 143 -9.25 -4.53 5.90
N LEU A 144 -9.72 -3.79 4.89
CA LEU A 144 -9.78 -4.28 3.51
C LEU A 144 -8.39 -4.56 2.93
N ASN A 145 -7.41 -3.70 3.22
CA ASN A 145 -6.03 -3.94 2.83
C ASN A 145 -5.46 -5.19 3.51
N TYR A 146 -5.73 -5.39 4.80
CA TYR A 146 -5.33 -6.60 5.51
C TYR A 146 -5.94 -7.87 4.89
N ILE A 147 -7.25 -7.86 4.60
CA ILE A 147 -7.96 -8.97 3.97
C ILE A 147 -7.42 -9.27 2.57
N ASN A 148 -7.11 -8.25 1.77
CA ASN A 148 -6.55 -8.46 0.43
C ASN A 148 -5.20 -9.17 0.47
N ASN A 149 -4.35 -8.84 1.45
CA ASN A 149 -3.01 -9.41 1.59
C ASN A 149 -2.99 -10.76 2.32
N ASN A 150 -3.94 -11.00 3.24
CA ASN A 150 -3.99 -12.20 4.10
C ASN A 150 -5.28 -13.01 3.92
N TYR A 151 -5.82 -13.04 2.69
CA TYR A 151 -7.15 -13.56 2.41
C TYR A 151 -7.37 -14.98 2.97
N HIS A 152 -8.52 -15.16 3.64
CA HIS A 152 -8.98 -16.44 4.14
C HIS A 152 -10.50 -16.53 3.93
N GLU A 153 -11.02 -17.72 3.61
CA GLU A 153 -12.45 -17.93 3.32
C GLU A 153 -13.37 -17.52 4.49
N ALA A 154 -12.86 -17.62 5.72
CA ALA A 154 -13.56 -17.17 6.93
C ALA A 154 -13.93 -15.68 6.93
N TYR A 155 -13.34 -14.85 6.06
CA TYR A 155 -13.71 -13.44 5.93
C TYR A 155 -14.97 -13.23 5.08
N VAL A 156 -15.32 -14.17 4.21
CA VAL A 156 -16.46 -14.04 3.28
C VAL A 156 -17.78 -13.70 4.00
N PRO A 157 -18.15 -14.34 5.13
CA PRO A 157 -19.36 -13.96 5.87
C PRO A 157 -19.34 -12.50 6.35
N ILE A 158 -18.20 -12.01 6.83
CA ILE A 158 -18.04 -10.63 7.31
C ILE A 158 -18.14 -9.66 6.12
N LEU A 159 -17.50 -9.97 5.00
CA LEU A 159 -17.58 -9.17 3.77
C LEU A 159 -19.02 -9.11 3.24
N LYS A 160 -19.74 -10.25 3.19
CA LYS A 160 -21.17 -10.29 2.81
C LYS A 160 -22.03 -9.42 3.73
N LYS A 161 -21.77 -9.44 5.04
CA LYS A 161 -22.44 -8.55 6.01
C LYS A 161 -22.09 -7.08 5.75
N ALA A 162 -20.83 -6.76 5.49
CA ALA A 162 -20.38 -5.39 5.22
C ALA A 162 -21.04 -4.80 3.96
N LEU A 163 -21.29 -5.61 2.92
CA LEU A 163 -22.03 -5.17 1.73
C LEU A 163 -23.46 -4.68 2.03
N LEU A 164 -24.05 -5.12 3.14
CA LEU A 164 -25.40 -4.76 3.56
C LEU A 164 -25.39 -3.61 4.59
N ASP A 165 -24.50 -3.71 5.58
CA ASP A 165 -24.62 -2.95 6.82
C ASP A 165 -23.46 -1.96 7.06
N ALA A 166 -22.42 -1.93 6.22
CA ALA A 166 -21.34 -0.96 6.39
C ALA A 166 -21.91 0.47 6.30
N PRO A 167 -21.47 1.39 7.20
CA PRO A 167 -22.05 2.73 7.28
C PRO A 167 -21.71 3.60 6.07
N ASP A 168 -20.56 3.34 5.44
CA ASP A 168 -20.03 4.11 4.34
C ASP A 168 -20.19 3.36 3.00
N GLU A 169 -20.57 4.12 1.97
CA GLU A 169 -20.85 3.60 0.64
C GLU A 169 -19.58 3.19 -0.12
N ASN A 170 -18.46 3.90 0.10
CA ASN A 170 -17.17 3.52 -0.48
C ASN A 170 -16.69 2.19 0.10
N THR A 171 -16.89 1.96 1.39
CA THR A 171 -16.55 0.68 2.03
C THR A 171 -17.24 -0.49 1.34
N LYS A 172 -18.53 -0.37 1.04
CA LYS A 172 -19.28 -1.40 0.29
C LYS A 172 -18.69 -1.62 -1.09
N SER A 173 -18.39 -0.55 -1.82
CA SER A 173 -17.76 -0.62 -3.14
C SER A 173 -16.40 -1.33 -3.10
N LEU A 174 -15.56 -0.97 -2.13
CA LEU A 174 -14.24 -1.57 -1.93
C LEU A 174 -14.32 -3.04 -1.51
N VAL A 175 -15.35 -3.45 -0.75
CA VAL A 175 -15.62 -4.87 -0.49
C VAL A 175 -15.93 -5.61 -1.79
N VAL A 176 -16.73 -5.04 -2.70
CA VAL A 176 -16.98 -5.69 -4.01
C VAL A 176 -15.68 -5.83 -4.79
N PHE A 177 -14.82 -4.81 -4.82
CA PHE A 177 -13.50 -4.91 -5.45
C PHE A 177 -12.62 -5.98 -4.80
N ALA A 178 -12.60 -6.08 -3.48
CA ALA A 178 -11.85 -7.12 -2.76
C ALA A 178 -12.33 -8.52 -3.16
N LEU A 179 -13.65 -8.75 -3.21
CA LEU A 179 -14.23 -10.02 -3.65
C LEU A 179 -13.94 -10.30 -5.14
N LYS A 180 -14.00 -9.29 -6.00
CA LYS A 180 -13.66 -9.39 -7.43
C LYS A 180 -12.20 -9.81 -7.63
N ASN A 181 -11.26 -9.20 -6.91
CA ASN A 181 -9.84 -9.53 -6.96
C ASN A 181 -9.53 -10.97 -6.54
N LYS A 182 -10.45 -11.60 -5.79
CA LYS A 182 -10.37 -13.01 -5.39
C LYS A 182 -11.20 -13.92 -6.27
N ASN A 183 -11.70 -13.44 -7.40
CA ASN A 183 -12.57 -14.17 -8.34
C ASN A 183 -13.77 -14.83 -7.64
N PHE A 184 -14.34 -14.17 -6.63
CA PHE A 184 -15.47 -14.70 -5.88
C PHE A 184 -16.72 -14.78 -6.77
N ASN A 185 -17.08 -16.00 -7.16
CA ASN A 185 -18.10 -16.27 -8.18
C ASN A 185 -19.45 -16.70 -7.57
N GLU A 186 -19.99 -15.88 -6.68
CA GLU A 186 -21.34 -16.02 -6.16
C GLU A 186 -22.09 -14.69 -6.25
N VAL A 187 -23.41 -14.76 -6.45
CA VAL A 187 -24.26 -13.57 -6.40
C VAL A 187 -24.41 -13.11 -4.95
N VAL A 188 -23.97 -11.88 -4.68
CA VAL A 188 -24.13 -11.19 -3.41
C VAL A 188 -25.16 -10.06 -3.54
N GLN A 189 -25.73 -9.66 -2.41
CA GLN A 189 -26.57 -8.47 -2.30
C GLN A 189 -25.75 -7.33 -1.71
N VAL A 190 -25.85 -6.14 -2.32
CA VAL A 190 -25.20 -4.92 -1.87
C VAL A 190 -26.26 -3.88 -1.61
N ASN A 191 -26.30 -3.32 -0.40
CA ASN A 191 -27.21 -2.24 -0.06
C ASN A 191 -26.57 -0.90 -0.44
N LYS A 192 -26.77 -0.44 -1.67
CA LYS A 192 -26.27 0.86 -2.15
C LYS A 192 -27.38 1.89 -2.05
N PHE A 193 -27.14 2.98 -1.33
CA PHE A 193 -28.10 4.10 -1.25
C PHE A 193 -29.51 3.67 -0.79
N GLY A 194 -29.57 2.72 0.14
CA GLY A 194 -30.82 2.15 0.66
C GLY A 194 -31.53 1.17 -0.29
N LYS A 195 -30.91 0.79 -1.41
CA LYS A 195 -31.46 -0.16 -2.39
C LYS A 195 -30.58 -1.40 -2.47
N LEU A 196 -31.23 -2.57 -2.48
CA LEU A 196 -30.54 -3.85 -2.65
C LEU A 196 -30.25 -4.09 -4.13
N VAL A 197 -28.96 -4.15 -4.47
CA VAL A 197 -28.43 -4.46 -5.79
C VAL A 197 -27.84 -5.87 -5.76
N LYS A 198 -28.19 -6.71 -6.74
CA LYS A 198 -27.56 -8.02 -6.92
C LYS A 198 -26.31 -7.87 -7.79
N CYS A 199 -25.19 -8.44 -7.33
CA CYS A 199 -23.91 -8.37 -8.02
C CYS A 199 -23.21 -9.73 -7.93
N ASN A 200 -22.61 -10.22 -9.02
CA ASN A 200 -21.61 -11.28 -8.96
C ASN A 200 -20.23 -10.62 -9.10
N PRO A 201 -19.39 -10.55 -8.05
CA PRO A 201 -18.12 -9.83 -8.09
C PRO A 201 -17.17 -10.30 -9.20
N ALA A 202 -17.12 -11.59 -9.48
CA ALA A 202 -16.26 -12.15 -10.54
C ALA A 202 -16.68 -11.69 -11.95
N LEU A 203 -17.98 -11.42 -12.17
CA LEU A 203 -18.54 -11.01 -13.46
C LEU A 203 -18.84 -9.51 -13.54
N ALA A 204 -18.74 -8.79 -12.42
CA ALA A 204 -19.04 -7.38 -12.37
C ALA A 204 -18.06 -6.61 -13.27
N PRO A 205 -18.54 -5.72 -14.16
CA PRO A 205 -17.66 -4.96 -15.03
C PRO A 205 -16.70 -4.11 -14.20
N ASP A 206 -15.50 -3.88 -14.72
CA ASP A 206 -14.63 -2.83 -14.17
C ASP A 206 -15.27 -1.48 -14.55
N PRO A 207 -15.60 -0.61 -13.58
CA PRO A 207 -16.27 0.66 -13.87
C PRO A 207 -15.45 1.55 -14.81
N PHE A 208 -14.12 1.42 -14.82
CA PHE A 208 -13.20 2.21 -15.64
C PHE A 208 -12.96 1.62 -17.04
N ALA A 209 -13.39 0.38 -17.29
CA ALA A 209 -13.24 -0.30 -18.58
C ALA A 209 -14.56 -0.41 -19.35
N THR A 210 -15.59 0.35 -18.95
CA THR A 210 -16.88 0.35 -19.64
C THR A 210 -16.87 1.30 -20.85
N LYS A 211 -17.67 0.98 -21.88
CA LYS A 211 -17.92 1.90 -23.01
C LYS A 211 -18.47 3.26 -22.55
N ALA A 212 -19.27 3.25 -21.47
CA ALA A 212 -19.80 4.46 -20.87
C ALA A 212 -18.68 5.34 -20.30
N TRP A 213 -17.74 4.74 -19.57
CA TRP A 213 -16.59 5.44 -19.01
C TRP A 213 -15.69 6.03 -20.10
N GLU A 214 -15.39 5.26 -21.15
CA GLU A 214 -14.61 5.74 -22.30
C GLU A 214 -15.30 6.94 -22.97
N ALA A 215 -16.60 6.83 -23.27
CA ALA A 215 -17.36 7.91 -23.90
C ALA A 215 -17.42 9.17 -23.03
N LEU A 216 -17.63 9.01 -21.71
CA LEU A 216 -17.62 10.12 -20.77
C LEU A 216 -16.25 10.78 -20.69
N SER A 217 -15.18 9.99 -20.59
CA SER A 217 -13.80 10.50 -20.52
C SER A 217 -13.45 11.32 -21.75
N ASN A 218 -13.79 10.83 -22.95
CA ASN A 218 -13.56 11.56 -24.19
C ASN A 218 -14.30 12.91 -24.24
N LYS A 219 -15.55 12.96 -23.73
CA LYS A 219 -16.29 14.23 -23.62
C LYS A 219 -15.66 15.19 -22.62
N MET A 220 -15.22 14.69 -21.47
CA MET A 220 -14.58 15.53 -20.46
C MET A 220 -13.21 16.04 -20.90
N ILE A 221 -12.47 15.27 -21.70
CA ILE A 221 -11.24 15.73 -22.36
C ILE A 221 -11.53 16.87 -23.32
N ALA A 222 -12.58 16.75 -24.16
CA ALA A 222 -12.97 17.82 -25.06
C ALA A 222 -13.32 19.11 -24.29
N ILE A 223 -14.15 19.01 -23.23
CA ILE A 223 -14.48 20.14 -22.36
C ILE A 223 -13.22 20.74 -21.71
N SER A 224 -12.30 19.90 -21.24
CA SER A 224 -11.05 20.36 -20.62
C SER A 224 -10.12 21.09 -21.60
N ASN A 225 -10.14 20.74 -22.89
CA ASN A 225 -9.32 21.42 -23.89
C ASN A 225 -9.87 22.80 -24.25
N ASP A 226 -11.17 23.01 -24.04
CA ASP A 226 -11.85 24.27 -24.29
C ASP A 226 -11.87 25.20 -23.05
N ASP A 227 -11.51 24.68 -21.87
CA ASP A 227 -11.44 25.46 -20.62
C ASP A 227 -10.06 26.11 -20.43
N GLU A 228 -10.05 27.35 -19.93
CA GLU A 228 -8.82 28.14 -19.73
C GLU A 228 -7.99 27.70 -18.50
N ASP A 229 -8.59 26.99 -17.54
CA ASP A 229 -7.92 26.56 -16.32
C ASP A 229 -7.14 25.25 -16.56
N MET A 230 -5.81 25.33 -16.48
CA MET A 230 -4.91 24.19 -16.64
C MET A 230 -5.19 23.04 -15.67
N ASN A 231 -5.87 23.28 -14.54
CA ASN A 231 -6.21 22.26 -13.56
C ASN A 231 -7.57 21.59 -13.83
N PHE A 232 -8.36 22.06 -14.80
CA PHE A 232 -9.70 21.54 -15.04
C PHE A 232 -9.70 20.02 -15.26
N GLY A 233 -8.83 19.55 -16.17
CA GLY A 233 -8.77 18.12 -16.53
C GLY A 233 -8.40 17.21 -15.35
N SER A 234 -7.47 17.63 -14.49
CA SER A 234 -7.02 16.82 -13.34
C SER A 234 -8.10 16.76 -12.25
N VAL A 235 -8.80 17.87 -12.00
CA VAL A 235 -9.92 17.92 -11.05
C VAL A 235 -11.08 17.10 -11.57
N ALA A 236 -11.47 17.26 -12.84
CA ALA A 236 -12.54 16.48 -13.47
C ALA A 236 -12.25 14.97 -13.38
N SER A 237 -11.03 14.55 -13.73
CA SER A 237 -10.62 13.15 -13.65
C SER A 237 -10.71 12.60 -12.23
N SER A 238 -10.24 13.37 -11.24
CA SER A 238 -10.29 12.98 -9.82
C SER A 238 -11.72 12.80 -9.32
N LEU A 239 -12.61 13.74 -9.67
CA LEU A 239 -14.04 13.65 -9.33
C LEU A 239 -14.68 12.41 -9.97
N MET A 240 -14.43 12.17 -11.25
CA MET A 240 -14.97 11.02 -11.98
C MET A 240 -14.52 9.68 -11.38
N LEU A 241 -13.22 9.55 -11.07
CA LEU A 241 -12.66 8.33 -10.50
C LEU A 241 -13.26 8.03 -9.14
N GLY A 242 -13.25 9.02 -8.23
CA GLY A 242 -13.81 8.86 -6.88
C GLY A 242 -15.30 8.49 -6.93
N HIS A 243 -16.05 9.12 -7.84
CA HIS A 243 -17.49 8.88 -7.94
C HIS A 243 -17.84 7.53 -8.59
N ALA A 244 -17.06 7.07 -9.57
CA ALA A 244 -17.25 5.73 -10.12
C ALA A 244 -17.01 4.64 -9.06
N ILE A 245 -16.03 4.83 -8.17
CA ILE A 245 -15.82 3.94 -7.02
C ILE A 245 -17.01 4.04 -6.06
N TYR A 246 -17.45 5.25 -5.74
CA TYR A 246 -18.58 5.49 -4.84
C TYR A 246 -19.87 4.80 -5.28
N LEU A 247 -20.14 4.72 -6.58
CA LEU A 247 -21.36 4.10 -7.12
C LEU A 247 -21.29 2.58 -7.20
N TYR A 248 -20.11 2.00 -7.32
CA TYR A 248 -19.91 0.58 -7.58
C TYR A 248 -20.68 -0.32 -6.58
N PRO A 249 -21.38 -1.40 -7.02
CA PRO A 249 -21.37 -2.02 -8.35
C PRO A 249 -22.27 -1.36 -9.41
N ILE A 250 -22.93 -0.23 -9.11
CA ILE A 250 -23.72 0.51 -10.11
C ILE A 250 -22.74 1.22 -11.05
N ILE A 251 -22.95 1.09 -12.36
CA ILE A 251 -22.13 1.73 -13.40
C ILE A 251 -22.92 2.75 -14.20
N TYR A 252 -22.22 3.65 -14.88
CA TYR A 252 -22.83 4.60 -15.81
C TYR A 252 -23.49 3.90 -16.99
N ALA A 253 -24.68 4.38 -17.37
CA ALA A 253 -25.37 3.92 -18.55
C ALA A 253 -24.97 4.73 -19.78
N ASN A 254 -24.83 4.07 -20.93
CA ASN A 254 -24.40 4.69 -22.19
C ASN A 254 -25.35 5.80 -22.70
N ASN A 255 -26.63 5.77 -22.30
CA ASN A 255 -27.61 6.78 -22.70
C ASN A 255 -27.57 8.05 -21.83
N ASP A 256 -26.82 8.05 -20.73
CA ASP A 256 -26.73 9.19 -19.81
C ASP A 256 -25.48 10.04 -20.02
N ILE A 257 -24.62 9.71 -20.99
CA ILE A 257 -23.29 10.31 -21.12
C ILE A 257 -23.31 11.83 -21.27
N ASP A 258 -24.25 12.40 -22.03
CA ASP A 258 -24.33 13.87 -22.10
C ASP A 258 -24.70 14.49 -20.75
N GLY A 259 -25.65 13.87 -20.04
CA GLY A 259 -26.09 14.34 -18.73
C GLY A 259 -24.95 14.24 -17.71
N LEU A 260 -24.19 13.14 -17.75
CA LEU A 260 -23.00 12.93 -16.93
C LEU A 260 -21.91 13.95 -17.24
N ALA A 261 -21.62 14.21 -18.53
CA ALA A 261 -20.62 15.19 -18.92
C ALA A 261 -20.99 16.60 -18.43
N SER A 262 -22.25 17.03 -18.62
CA SER A 262 -22.74 18.31 -18.13
C SER A 262 -22.71 18.38 -16.59
N ALA A 263 -23.08 17.30 -15.90
CA ALA A 263 -23.03 17.23 -14.44
C ALA A 263 -21.59 17.30 -13.91
N TYR A 264 -20.64 16.59 -14.52
CA TYR A 264 -19.23 16.66 -14.13
C TYR A 264 -18.62 18.01 -14.43
N HIS A 265 -18.93 18.62 -15.59
CA HIS A 265 -18.52 19.98 -15.89
C HIS A 265 -18.98 20.96 -14.79
N PHE A 266 -20.26 20.87 -14.39
CA PHE A 266 -20.79 21.67 -13.29
C PHE A 266 -20.02 21.47 -11.98
N MET A 267 -19.75 20.22 -11.60
CA MET A 267 -19.04 19.92 -10.36
C MET A 267 -17.58 20.32 -10.39
N THR A 268 -16.90 20.18 -11.53
CA THR A 268 -15.51 20.60 -11.71
C THR A 268 -15.38 22.11 -11.54
N LEU A 269 -16.23 22.91 -12.19
CA LEU A 269 -16.20 24.37 -12.01
C LEU A 269 -16.44 24.78 -10.56
N ARG A 270 -17.35 24.08 -9.86
CA ARG A 270 -17.57 24.32 -8.42
C ARG A 270 -16.35 23.98 -7.57
N ALA A 271 -15.68 22.87 -7.85
CA ALA A 271 -14.46 22.46 -7.14
C ALA A 271 -13.30 23.44 -7.36
N LEU A 272 -13.26 24.09 -8.53
CA LEU A 272 -12.29 25.15 -8.87
C LEU A 272 -12.65 26.53 -8.29
N GLY A 273 -13.72 26.66 -7.51
CA GLY A 273 -14.19 27.95 -6.98
C GLY A 273 -14.87 28.84 -8.02
N ARG A 274 -15.10 28.34 -9.24
CA ARG A 274 -15.83 28.99 -10.34
C ARG A 274 -17.31 28.58 -10.39
N GLY A 275 -17.83 28.17 -9.24
CA GLY A 275 -19.18 27.63 -9.11
C GLY A 275 -20.26 28.67 -9.42
N ARG A 276 -21.22 28.29 -10.26
CA ARG A 276 -22.45 29.05 -10.49
C ARG A 276 -23.66 28.29 -9.92
N ASN A 277 -24.81 28.96 -9.85
CA ASN A 277 -26.06 28.22 -9.66
C ASN A 277 -26.35 27.38 -10.92
N LEU A 278 -27.15 26.33 -10.76
CA LEU A 278 -27.33 25.33 -11.82
C LEU A 278 -28.05 25.89 -13.06
N ILE A 279 -28.96 26.85 -12.88
CA ILE A 279 -29.73 27.47 -13.97
C ILE A 279 -28.82 28.31 -14.84
N ASP A 280 -28.01 29.19 -14.24
CA ASP A 280 -27.08 30.06 -14.96
C ASP A 280 -26.03 29.23 -15.71
N PHE A 281 -25.52 28.17 -15.07
CA PHE A 281 -24.61 27.23 -15.71
C PHE A 281 -25.26 26.54 -16.94
N ALA A 282 -26.48 26.03 -16.79
CA ALA A 282 -27.17 25.37 -17.89
C ALA A 282 -27.41 26.34 -19.07
N ASN A 283 -27.74 27.59 -18.79
CA ASN A 283 -27.92 28.62 -19.81
C ASN A 283 -26.60 29.02 -20.50
N GLU A 284 -25.52 29.21 -19.74
CA GLU A 284 -24.20 29.61 -20.25
C GLU A 284 -23.62 28.58 -21.21
N PHE A 285 -23.72 27.29 -20.87
CA PHE A 285 -23.17 26.19 -21.67
C PHE A 285 -24.21 25.52 -22.59
N ASN A 286 -25.42 26.08 -22.68
CA ASN A 286 -26.53 25.56 -23.48
C ASN A 286 -26.83 24.07 -23.21
N TYR A 287 -26.84 23.69 -21.94
CA TYR A 287 -27.18 22.33 -21.49
C TYR A 287 -28.66 22.23 -21.09
N ASP A 288 -29.22 21.03 -21.25
CA ASP A 288 -30.57 20.72 -20.76
C ASP A 288 -30.56 20.59 -19.23
N LEU A 289 -31.13 21.60 -18.55
CA LEU A 289 -31.26 21.66 -17.10
C LEU A 289 -31.92 20.40 -16.51
N ASN A 290 -33.01 19.92 -17.12
CA ASN A 290 -33.75 18.76 -16.62
C ASN A 290 -32.89 17.49 -16.71
N LYS A 291 -32.09 17.37 -17.78
CA LYS A 291 -31.18 16.24 -17.97
C LYS A 291 -30.04 16.27 -16.94
N ILE A 292 -29.52 17.45 -16.59
CA ILE A 292 -28.51 17.58 -15.53
C ILE A 292 -29.12 17.18 -14.18
N GLU A 293 -30.27 17.73 -13.80
CA GLU A 293 -30.92 17.42 -12.53
C GLU A 293 -31.28 15.93 -12.39
N ALA A 294 -31.82 15.33 -13.46
CA ALA A 294 -32.11 13.90 -13.51
C ALA A 294 -30.83 13.07 -13.30
N THR A 295 -29.72 13.48 -13.92
CA THR A 295 -28.42 12.80 -13.78
C THR A 295 -27.86 12.94 -12.37
N LEU A 296 -27.86 14.16 -11.81
CA LEU A 296 -27.37 14.43 -10.46
C LEU A 296 -28.10 13.55 -9.42
N ASN A 297 -29.42 13.41 -9.56
CA ASN A 297 -30.24 12.58 -8.68
C ASN A 297 -30.04 11.08 -8.93
N LYS A 298 -30.03 10.64 -10.18
CA LYS A 298 -29.88 9.22 -10.55
C LYS A 298 -28.56 8.64 -10.07
N TYR A 299 -27.51 9.44 -10.15
CA TYR A 299 -26.15 9.02 -9.82
C TYR A 299 -25.63 9.62 -8.52
N HIS A 300 -26.47 10.09 -7.59
CA HIS A 300 -26.04 10.45 -6.24
C HIS A 300 -24.84 11.44 -6.18
N PHE A 301 -24.88 12.49 -7.00
CA PHE A 301 -23.86 13.55 -7.00
C PHE A 301 -23.85 14.39 -5.70
N ASP A 302 -24.79 14.16 -4.78
CA ASP A 302 -24.74 14.68 -3.41
C ASP A 302 -23.49 14.21 -2.64
N TYR A 303 -22.82 13.15 -3.12
CA TYR A 303 -21.49 12.72 -2.69
C TYR A 303 -20.49 13.89 -2.55
N PHE A 304 -20.45 14.79 -3.54
CA PHE A 304 -19.48 15.88 -3.57
C PHE A 304 -19.91 17.12 -2.75
N ARG A 305 -21.08 17.08 -2.11
CA ARG A 305 -21.60 18.19 -1.29
C ARG A 305 -21.26 18.06 0.20
N LYS A 306 -20.59 16.97 0.59
CA LYS A 306 -20.14 16.68 1.95
C LYS A 306 -18.66 17.01 2.10
#